data_AF-A0A7S2Z899-F1
#
_entry.id   AF-A0A7S2Z899-F1
#
_cell.length_a   1.000
_cell.length_b   1.000
_cell.length_c   1.000
_cell.angle_alpha   90.00
_cell.angle_beta   90.00
_cell.angle_gamma   90.00
#
_symmetry.space_group_name_H-M   'P 1'
#
loop_
_entity.id
_entity.type
_entity.pdbx_description
1 polymer ?
#
loop_
_entity_poly.entity_id
_entity_poly.type
_entity_poly.pdbx_seq_one_letter_code
_entity_poly.pdbx_strand_id
1 'polypeptide(L)'
;MAEGLRRGSAGMKSIKDMASRQDGPPPGGFPSIRYGRRIPNTGPSGVAIFGIGAIIMGYGFYKVGQTNHQRRDWKREKLQARMDIMPVLQAEEDVRFVEAQQKAWNLEAKIMKDVPNWKVGERPYKTRWMPPNTGLIKPT
;
A
#
# COMPACT_ATOMS: atom_id res chain seq x y z
N MET A 1 -40.74 46.10 67.83
CA MET A 1 -40.51 47.55 67.89
C MET A 1 -39.04 47.97 67.71
N ALA A 2 -38.04 47.10 67.92
CA ALA A 2 -36.62 47.47 67.79
C ALA A 2 -36.11 47.69 66.34
N GLU A 3 -36.68 46.98 65.35
CA GLU A 3 -36.26 47.10 63.95
C GLU A 3 -36.53 48.48 63.34
N GLY A 4 -37.57 49.19 63.80
CA GLY A 4 -37.90 50.55 63.35
C GLY A 4 -36.85 51.59 63.73
N LEU A 5 -36.15 51.39 64.85
CA LEU A 5 -35.03 52.24 65.29
C LEU A 5 -33.72 51.92 64.56
N ARG A 6 -33.54 50.67 64.10
CA ARG A 6 -32.30 50.23 63.43
C ARG A 6 -32.28 50.48 61.93
N ARG A 7 -33.43 50.38 61.26
CA ARG A 7 -33.57 50.52 59.79
C ARG A 7 -34.32 51.79 59.39
N GLY A 8 -34.60 52.68 60.34
CA GLY A 8 -35.32 53.93 60.10
C GLY A 8 -34.51 54.89 59.23
N SER A 9 -35.17 55.49 58.23
CA SER A 9 -34.63 56.57 57.41
C SER A 9 -35.33 57.89 57.73
N ALA A 10 -34.65 59.02 57.51
CA ALA A 10 -35.19 60.35 57.78
C ALA A 10 -36.45 60.61 56.95
N GLY A 11 -37.56 60.97 57.60
CA GLY A 11 -38.84 61.29 56.95
C GLY A 11 -39.89 60.17 56.89
N MET A 12 -39.64 59.00 57.50
CA MET A 12 -40.64 57.91 57.57
C MET A 12 -41.84 58.27 58.46
N LYS A 13 -43.06 58.17 57.91
CA LYS A 13 -44.33 58.40 58.65
C LYS A 13 -44.94 57.09 59.17
N SER A 14 -44.59 55.96 58.56
CA SER A 14 -45.12 54.63 58.92
C SER A 14 -44.03 53.55 58.76
N ILE A 15 -44.21 52.43 59.48
CA ILE A 15 -43.32 51.26 59.39
C ILE A 15 -43.28 50.68 57.96
N LYS A 16 -44.33 50.89 57.16
CA LYS A 16 -44.41 50.43 55.76
C LYS A 16 -43.42 51.14 54.82
N ASP A 17 -42.96 52.34 55.19
CA ASP A 17 -42.06 53.16 54.38
C ASP A 17 -40.57 52.85 54.63
N MET A 18 -40.29 51.77 55.38
CA MET A 18 -38.95 51.36 55.74
C MET A 18 -38.17 50.90 54.52
N ALA A 19 -36.92 51.38 54.39
CA ALA A 19 -36.07 50.99 53.28
C ALA A 19 -35.71 49.50 53.34
N SER A 20 -36.21 48.73 52.37
CA SER A 20 -35.83 47.33 52.16
C SER A 20 -34.78 47.25 51.06
N ARG A 21 -33.49 47.20 51.43
CA ARG A 21 -32.39 46.89 50.51
C ARG A 21 -32.13 45.38 50.55
N GLN A 22 -32.62 44.68 49.56
CA GLN A 22 -32.36 43.24 49.35
C GLN A 22 -31.46 43.07 48.13
N ASP A 23 -30.68 41.99 48.11
CA ASP A 23 -29.94 41.60 46.92
C ASP A 23 -30.92 41.15 45.84
N GLY A 24 -30.71 41.61 44.62
CA GLY A 24 -31.65 41.43 43.52
C GLY A 24 -30.98 41.68 42.19
N PRO A 25 -31.59 41.19 41.09
CA PRO A 25 -31.06 41.45 39.77
C PRO A 25 -31.02 42.96 39.51
N PRO A 26 -30.03 43.43 38.72
CA PRO A 26 -30.01 44.83 38.31
C PRO A 26 -31.30 45.18 37.54
N PRO A 27 -31.71 46.46 37.53
CA PRO A 27 -32.83 46.90 36.70
C PRO A 27 -32.52 46.59 35.23
N GLY A 28 -33.23 45.63 34.64
CA GLY A 28 -32.97 45.10 33.28
C GLY A 28 -32.51 43.63 33.22
N GLY A 29 -32.21 43.00 34.35
CA GLY A 29 -31.82 41.58 34.44
C GLY A 29 -30.38 41.28 33.98
N PHE A 30 -29.99 40.01 34.05
CA PHE A 30 -28.68 39.54 33.59
C PHE A 30 -28.72 39.21 32.09
N PRO A 31 -27.57 39.28 31.39
CA PRO A 31 -27.50 38.83 30.01
C PRO A 31 -27.90 37.36 29.88
N SER A 32 -28.54 37.02 28.77
CA SER A 32 -28.95 35.64 28.51
C SER A 32 -27.74 34.71 28.44
N ILE A 33 -27.59 33.83 29.43
CA ILE A 33 -26.57 32.79 29.42
C ILE A 33 -27.03 31.68 28.49
N ARG A 34 -26.21 31.37 27.49
CA ARG A 34 -26.51 30.28 26.54
C ARG A 34 -26.16 28.95 27.21
N TYR A 35 -27.16 28.10 27.42
CA TYR A 35 -27.01 26.78 28.05
C TYR A 35 -27.03 25.61 27.04
N GLY A 36 -27.46 25.86 25.81
CA GLY A 36 -27.59 24.84 24.77
C GLY A 36 -26.26 24.49 24.09
N ARG A 37 -26.10 23.21 23.74
CA ARG A 37 -24.93 22.71 22.99
C ARG A 37 -24.97 23.20 21.54
N ARG A 38 -23.89 23.83 21.08
CA ARG A 38 -23.70 24.26 19.68
C ARG A 38 -22.52 23.52 19.06
N ILE A 39 -22.79 22.39 18.41
CA ILE A 39 -21.78 21.71 17.59
C ILE A 39 -22.01 22.17 16.14
N PRO A 40 -21.08 22.93 15.56
CA PRO A 40 -21.23 23.34 14.18
C PRO A 40 -20.88 22.16 13.26
N ASN A 41 -21.78 21.79 12.36
CA ASN A 41 -21.52 20.79 11.31
C ASN A 41 -20.67 21.42 10.19
N THR A 42 -19.46 21.85 10.54
CA THR A 42 -18.54 22.51 9.62
C THR A 42 -17.72 21.45 8.93
N GLY A 43 -18.01 21.21 7.66
CA GLY A 43 -17.28 20.28 6.82
C GLY A 43 -17.87 20.28 5.40
N PRO A 44 -17.09 19.83 4.40
CA PRO A 44 -17.61 19.63 3.06
C PRO A 44 -18.75 18.60 3.09
N SER A 45 -19.74 18.77 2.21
CA SER A 45 -20.83 17.81 2.09
C SER A 45 -20.29 16.43 1.67
N GLY A 46 -21.01 15.36 2.01
CA GLY A 46 -20.60 13.99 1.62
C GLY A 46 -20.42 13.84 0.10
N VAL A 47 -21.25 14.52 -0.69
CA VAL A 47 -21.14 14.58 -2.16
C VAL A 47 -19.84 15.26 -2.60
N ALA A 48 -19.44 16.35 -1.94
CA ALA A 48 -18.18 17.03 -2.24
C ALA A 48 -16.96 16.13 -1.94
N ILE A 49 -16.97 15.42 -0.81
CA ILE A 49 -15.90 14.47 -0.45
C ILE A 49 -15.83 13.34 -1.48
N PHE A 50 -16.97 12.76 -1.85
CA PHE A 50 -17.03 11.69 -2.85
C PHE A 50 -16.55 12.17 -4.23
N GLY A 51 -17.01 13.34 -4.67
CA GLY A 51 -16.61 13.92 -5.96
C GLY A 51 -15.10 14.16 -6.03
N ILE A 52 -14.50 14.73 -4.99
CA ILE A 52 -13.04 14.94 -4.91
C ILE A 52 -12.31 13.60 -4.92
N GLY A 53 -12.78 12.62 -4.14
CA GLY A 53 -12.19 11.27 -4.10
C GLY A 53 -12.21 10.59 -5.47
N ALA A 54 -13.33 10.68 -6.19
CA ALA A 54 -13.48 10.13 -7.53
C ALA A 54 -12.52 10.79 -8.55
N ILE A 55 -12.33 12.10 -8.48
CA ILE A 55 -11.40 12.83 -9.35
C ILE A 55 -9.94 12.40 -9.08
N ILE A 56 -9.53 12.36 -7.81
CA ILE A 56 -8.17 11.92 -7.42
C ILE A 56 -7.94 10.49 -7.89
N MET A 57 -8.91 9.60 -7.69
CA MET A 57 -8.83 8.20 -8.12
C MET A 57 -8.74 8.08 -9.65
N GLY A 58 -9.57 8.80 -10.39
CA GLY A 58 -9.54 8.82 -11.85
C GLY A 58 -8.19 9.28 -12.41
N TYR A 59 -7.63 10.36 -11.84
CA TYR A 59 -6.30 10.84 -12.21
C TYR A 59 -5.19 9.84 -11.83
N GLY A 60 -5.31 9.20 -10.67
CA GLY A 60 -4.40 8.15 -10.22
C GLY A 60 -4.35 6.97 -11.21
N PHE A 61 -5.50 6.47 -11.63
CA PHE A 61 -5.58 5.39 -12.62
C PHE A 61 -5.02 5.80 -13.99
N TYR A 62 -5.25 7.03 -14.42
CA TYR A 62 -4.66 7.57 -15.65
C TYR A 62 -3.12 7.57 -15.61
N LYS A 63 -2.52 7.97 -14.48
CA LYS A 63 -1.06 7.93 -14.29
C LYS A 63 -0.51 6.50 -14.18
N VAL A 64 -1.23 5.60 -13.50
CA VAL A 64 -0.87 4.17 -13.45
C VAL A 64 -0.89 3.56 -14.86
N GLY A 65 -1.88 3.89 -15.69
CA GLY A 65 -1.93 3.46 -17.08
C GLY A 65 -0.67 3.87 -17.86
N GLN A 66 -0.30 5.14 -17.81
CA GLN A 66 0.91 5.67 -18.48
C GLN A 66 2.19 4.96 -18.02
N THR A 67 2.37 4.79 -16.70
CA THR A 67 3.56 4.12 -16.16
C THR A 67 3.61 2.63 -16.51
N ASN A 68 2.45 1.97 -16.61
CA ASN A 68 2.38 0.58 -17.09
C ASN A 68 2.79 0.46 -18.55
N HIS A 69 2.45 1.43 -19.41
CA HIS A 69 2.95 1.46 -20.79
C HIS A 69 4.49 1.56 -20.81
N GLN A 70 5.05 2.53 -20.09
CA GLN A 70 6.52 2.70 -20.00
C GLN A 70 7.22 1.44 -19.46
N ARG A 71 6.66 0.81 -18.41
CA ARG A 71 7.20 -0.45 -17.85
C ARG A 71 7.17 -1.60 -18.86
N ARG A 72 6.16 -1.66 -19.74
CA ARG A 72 6.12 -2.67 -20.82
C ARG A 72 7.19 -2.39 -21.86
N ASP A 73 7.44 -1.13 -22.18
CA ASP A 73 8.46 -0.74 -23.14
C ASP A 73 9.86 -1.08 -22.62
N TRP A 74 10.18 -0.78 -21.35
CA TRP A 74 11.44 -1.20 -20.73
C TRP A 74 11.60 -2.73 -20.68
N LYS A 75 10.52 -3.47 -20.40
CA LYS A 75 10.54 -4.94 -20.43
C LYS A 75 10.79 -5.46 -21.85
N ARG A 76 10.22 -4.81 -22.87
CA ARG A 76 10.41 -5.16 -24.28
C ARG A 76 11.86 -4.92 -24.70
N GLU A 77 12.40 -3.76 -24.36
CA GLU A 77 13.81 -3.41 -24.61
C GLU A 77 14.75 -4.42 -23.95
N LYS A 78 14.54 -4.73 -22.66
CA LYS A 78 15.32 -5.74 -21.95
C LYS A 78 15.22 -7.13 -22.60
N LEU A 79 14.03 -7.51 -23.08
CA LEU A 79 13.84 -8.79 -23.77
C LEU A 79 14.55 -8.80 -25.12
N GLN A 80 14.46 -7.71 -25.89
CA GLN A 80 15.17 -7.56 -27.17
C GLN A 80 16.68 -7.67 -26.97
N ALA A 81 17.26 -6.90 -26.05
CA ALA A 81 18.68 -6.99 -25.73
C ALA A 81 19.12 -8.41 -25.35
N ARG A 82 18.26 -9.16 -24.64
CA ARG A 82 18.52 -10.57 -24.32
C ARG A 82 18.45 -11.48 -25.54
N MET A 83 17.44 -11.30 -26.40
CA MET A 83 17.29 -12.08 -27.63
C MET A 83 18.47 -11.84 -28.59
N ASP A 84 19.00 -10.62 -28.63
CA ASP A 84 20.12 -10.27 -29.51
C ASP A 84 21.42 -10.97 -29.10
N ILE A 85 21.69 -11.10 -27.79
CA ILE A 85 22.89 -11.78 -27.27
C ILE A 85 22.71 -13.30 -27.11
N MET A 86 21.48 -13.79 -27.05
CA MET A 86 21.17 -15.20 -26.78
C MET A 86 21.87 -16.17 -27.74
N PRO A 87 21.95 -15.93 -29.07
CA PRO A 87 22.59 -16.88 -29.98
C PRO A 87 24.07 -17.09 -29.68
N VAL A 88 24.78 -16.05 -29.25
CA VAL A 88 26.21 -16.15 -28.90
C VAL A 88 26.39 -16.97 -27.63
N LEU A 89 25.61 -16.66 -26.59
CA LEU A 89 25.64 -17.41 -25.33
C LEU A 89 25.26 -18.88 -25.52
N GLN A 90 24.27 -19.15 -26.38
CA GLN A 90 23.86 -20.51 -26.71
C GLN A 90 24.97 -21.25 -27.44
N ALA A 91 25.65 -20.61 -28.40
CA ALA A 91 26.76 -21.23 -29.13
C ALA A 91 27.94 -21.56 -28.20
N GLU A 92 28.28 -20.67 -27.26
CA GLU A 92 29.32 -20.93 -26.26
C GLU A 92 28.97 -22.13 -25.35
N GLU A 93 27.73 -22.21 -24.87
CA GLU A 93 27.29 -23.34 -24.06
C GLU A 93 27.20 -24.64 -24.87
N ASP A 94 26.79 -24.58 -26.14
CA ASP A 94 26.76 -25.75 -27.03
C ASP A 94 28.18 -26.31 -27.24
N VAL A 95 29.19 -25.46 -27.47
CA VAL A 95 30.60 -25.87 -27.58
C VAL A 95 31.07 -26.54 -26.29
N ARG A 96 30.85 -25.89 -25.15
CA ARG A 96 31.21 -26.43 -23.84
C ARG A 96 30.51 -27.78 -23.59
N PHE A 97 29.24 -27.90 -23.95
CA PHE A 97 28.46 -29.12 -23.78
C PHE A 97 29.00 -30.27 -24.63
N VAL A 98 29.31 -30.03 -25.91
CA VAL A 98 29.90 -31.04 -26.79
C VAL A 98 31.24 -31.54 -26.26
N GLU A 99 32.10 -30.65 -25.76
CA GLU A 99 33.36 -31.05 -25.13
C GLU A 99 33.14 -31.91 -23.87
N ALA A 100 32.21 -31.52 -23.01
CA ALA A 100 31.86 -32.28 -21.81
C ALA A 100 31.28 -33.66 -22.18
N GLN A 101 30.44 -33.71 -23.21
CA GLN A 101 29.84 -34.93 -23.73
C GLN A 101 30.92 -35.88 -24.29
N GLN A 102 31.89 -35.37 -25.04
CA GLN A 102 33.00 -36.17 -25.55
C GLN A 102 33.86 -36.74 -24.40
N LYS A 103 34.13 -35.94 -23.37
CA LYS A 103 34.83 -36.41 -22.17
C LYS A 103 34.04 -37.52 -21.47
N ALA A 104 32.72 -37.37 -21.36
CA ALA A 104 31.85 -38.40 -20.78
C ALA A 104 31.88 -39.70 -21.58
N TRP A 105 31.78 -39.65 -22.91
CA TRP A 105 31.88 -40.84 -23.77
C TRP A 105 33.25 -41.51 -23.69
N ASN A 106 34.33 -40.73 -23.63
CA ASN A 106 35.68 -41.27 -23.46
C ASN A 106 35.84 -41.98 -22.11
N LEU A 107 35.20 -41.48 -21.04
CA LEU A 107 35.17 -42.15 -19.73
C LEU A 107 34.30 -43.40 -19.77
N GLU A 108 33.12 -43.32 -20.37
CA GLU A 108 32.20 -44.44 -20.55
C GLU A 108 32.87 -45.60 -21.29
N ALA A 109 33.56 -45.31 -22.41
CA ALA A 109 34.31 -46.31 -23.17
C ALA A 109 35.39 -47.01 -22.35
N LYS A 110 36.09 -46.28 -21.47
CA LYS A 110 37.11 -46.85 -20.59
C LYS A 110 36.51 -47.72 -19.50
N ILE A 111 35.37 -47.31 -18.93
CA ILE A 111 34.70 -48.00 -17.82
C ILE A 111 33.96 -49.25 -18.32
N MET A 112 33.31 -49.18 -19.49
CA MET A 112 32.41 -50.23 -20.01
C MET A 112 33.08 -51.20 -20.99
N LYS A 113 34.42 -51.17 -21.11
CA LYS A 113 35.19 -51.99 -22.07
C LYS A 113 34.95 -53.50 -21.94
N ASP A 114 34.63 -53.98 -20.73
CA ASP A 114 34.51 -55.41 -20.42
C ASP A 114 33.05 -55.91 -20.48
N VAL A 115 32.08 -55.03 -20.75
CA VAL A 115 30.65 -55.38 -20.75
C VAL A 115 30.21 -55.80 -22.16
N PRO A 116 29.68 -57.02 -22.34
CA PRO A 116 29.26 -57.49 -23.67
C PRO A 116 28.05 -56.70 -24.19
N ASN A 117 28.03 -56.43 -25.50
CA ASN A 117 26.98 -55.68 -26.21
C ASN A 117 26.77 -54.22 -25.77
N TRP A 118 27.67 -53.62 -24.99
CA TRP A 118 27.58 -52.21 -24.63
C TRP A 118 28.00 -51.30 -25.80
N LYS A 119 27.15 -50.34 -26.18
CA LYS A 119 27.45 -49.33 -27.21
C LYS A 119 27.66 -47.98 -26.54
N VAL A 120 28.89 -47.49 -26.59
CA VAL A 120 29.23 -46.18 -26.01
C VAL A 120 28.44 -45.07 -26.69
N GLY A 121 27.86 -44.18 -25.88
CA GLY A 121 27.10 -43.03 -26.37
C GLY A 121 25.75 -43.37 -27.00
N GLU A 122 25.24 -44.59 -26.77
CA GLU A 122 23.88 -44.96 -27.16
C GLU A 122 22.85 -44.07 -26.44
N ARG A 123 21.94 -43.48 -27.21
CA ARG A 123 20.93 -42.55 -26.69
C ARG A 123 19.74 -43.34 -26.12
N PRO A 124 19.21 -42.97 -24.94
CA PRO A 124 17.99 -43.61 -24.40
C PRO A 124 16.75 -43.37 -25.28
N TYR A 125 16.72 -42.25 -26.01
CA TYR A 125 15.61 -41.85 -26.86
C TYR A 125 15.88 -42.18 -28.33
N LYS A 126 14.90 -42.79 -29.00
CA LYS A 126 15.03 -43.28 -30.38
C LYS A 126 14.83 -42.21 -31.45
N THR A 127 13.95 -41.23 -31.20
CA THR A 127 13.44 -40.32 -32.26
C THR A 127 14.11 -38.95 -32.26
N ARG A 128 14.52 -38.43 -31.10
CA ARG A 128 15.09 -37.09 -30.97
C ARG A 128 16.19 -37.08 -29.92
N TRP A 129 17.15 -36.17 -30.11
CA TRP A 129 18.10 -35.82 -29.07
C TRP A 129 17.41 -35.13 -27.90
N MET A 130 17.80 -35.49 -26.68
CA MET A 130 17.36 -34.85 -25.44
C MET A 130 18.59 -34.53 -24.59
N PRO A 131 18.60 -33.41 -23.85
CA PRO A 131 19.66 -33.12 -22.91
C PRO A 131 19.70 -34.17 -21.78
N PRO A 132 20.87 -34.47 -21.22
CA PRO A 132 21.00 -35.42 -20.13
C PRO A 132 20.24 -34.92 -18.89
N ASN A 133 19.55 -35.83 -18.21
CA ASN A 133 18.77 -35.51 -17.01
C ASN A 133 19.69 -35.47 -15.78
N THR A 134 19.58 -34.42 -14.96
CA THR A 134 20.30 -34.30 -13.68
C THR A 134 19.60 -35.01 -12.52
N GLY A 135 18.38 -35.51 -12.69
CA GLY A 135 17.58 -36.19 -11.66
C GLY A 135 17.07 -35.29 -10.53
N LEU A 136 17.58 -34.06 -10.46
CA LEU A 136 17.21 -33.03 -9.49
C LEU A 136 16.37 -31.95 -10.17
N ILE A 137 15.25 -31.58 -9.55
CA ILE A 137 14.50 -30.39 -9.91
C ILE A 137 15.25 -29.20 -9.30
N LYS A 138 15.97 -28.43 -10.12
CA LYS A 138 16.54 -27.16 -9.64
C LYS A 138 15.39 -26.19 -9.39
N PRO A 139 15.28 -25.54 -8.21
CA PRO A 139 14.32 -24.48 -8.01
C PRO A 139 14.66 -23.33 -8.97
N THR A 140 13.62 -22.85 -9.66
CA THR A 140 13.67 -21.71 -10.57
C THR A 140 14.05 -20.42 -9.87
#